data_AF-A0A8J6HYD3-F1
#
_entry.id   AF-A0A8J6HYD3-F1
#
_cell.length_a   1.000
_cell.length_b   1.000
_cell.length_c   1.000
_cell.angle_alpha   90.00
_cell.angle_beta   90.00
_cell.angle_gamma   90.00
#
_symmetry.space_group_name_H-M   'P 1'
#
loop_
_entity.id
_entity.type
_entity.pdbx_description
1 polymer ?
#
loop_
_entity_poly.entity_id
_entity_poly.type
_entity_poly.pdbx_seq_one_letter_code
_entity_poly.pdbx_strand_id
1 'polypeptide(L)'
;MEWDGLELMDGLRLLENCYDRLAQVVKDEQADPKVITSLVDEAEQIVVLLNSILQRTPLEGEKEETLKTVKEKADAIVQLLQQEMGTIAEKYAQIKTGRQAVDAYYPQPVGLGYSEGKFVDRKE
;
A
#
# COMPACT_ATOMS: atom_id res chain seq x y z
N MET A 1 0.80 -4.00 -24.89
CA MET A 1 -0.51 -3.50 -25.31
C MET A 1 -0.26 -2.12 -25.87
N GLU A 2 -0.54 -1.90 -27.16
CA GLU A 2 -0.34 -0.61 -27.82
C GLU A 2 -1.55 0.26 -27.50
N TRP A 3 -1.35 1.30 -26.71
CA TRP A 3 -2.41 2.21 -26.24
C TRP A 3 -2.64 3.41 -27.18
N ASP A 4 -2.18 3.30 -28.43
CA ASP A 4 -2.22 4.34 -29.44
C ASP A 4 -3.60 4.35 -30.11
N GLY A 5 -4.54 5.10 -29.53
CA GLY A 5 -5.92 5.21 -30.03
C GLY A 5 -7.00 5.31 -28.95
N LEU A 6 -6.62 5.37 -27.67
CA LEU A 6 -7.59 5.48 -26.58
C LEU A 6 -8.25 6.88 -26.58
N GLU A 7 -9.58 6.94 -26.72
CA GLU A 7 -10.32 8.18 -26.54
C GLU A 7 -10.39 8.55 -25.04
N LEU A 8 -10.51 9.85 -24.73
CA LEU A 8 -10.50 10.35 -23.36
C LEU A 8 -11.56 9.66 -22.47
N MET A 9 -12.76 9.43 -23.01
CA MET A 9 -13.86 8.81 -22.26
C MET A 9 -13.59 7.33 -21.97
N ASP A 10 -13.02 6.60 -22.92
CA ASP A 10 -12.65 5.20 -22.72
C ASP A 10 -11.55 5.07 -21.66
N GLY A 11 -10.56 5.97 -21.69
CA GLY A 11 -9.52 6.02 -20.66
C GLY A 11 -10.06 6.37 -19.27
N LEU A 12 -10.97 7.34 -19.17
CA LEU A 12 -11.61 7.67 -17.88
C LEU A 12 -12.41 6.50 -17.33
N ARG A 13 -13.13 5.78 -18.18
CA ARG A 13 -13.90 4.59 -17.79
C ARG A 13 -13.01 3.42 -17.38
N LEU A 14 -11.88 3.23 -18.05
CA LEU A 14 -10.88 2.24 -17.66
C LEU A 14 -10.29 2.57 -16.29
N LEU A 15 -9.95 3.84 -16.06
CA LEU A 15 -9.44 4.30 -14.76
C LEU A 15 -10.47 4.10 -13.66
N GLU A 16 -11.73 4.42 -13.93
CA GLU A 16 -12.85 4.19 -13.00
C GLU A 16 -12.99 2.71 -12.63
N ASN A 17 -12.97 1.81 -13.62
CA ASN A 17 -13.03 0.36 -13.37
C ASN A 17 -11.82 -0.13 -12.55
N CYS A 18 -10.63 0.42 -12.82
CA CYS A 18 -9.42 0.09 -12.08
C CYS A 18 -9.57 0.47 -10.60
N TYR A 19 -10.09 1.66 -10.34
CA TYR A 19 -10.41 2.15 -9.01
C TYR A 19 -11.47 1.30 -8.30
N ASP A 20 -12.55 0.93 -8.98
CA ASP A 20 -13.59 0.08 -8.38
C ASP A 20 -13.03 -1.30 -7.99
N ARG A 21 -12.18 -1.89 -8.84
CA ARG A 21 -11.49 -3.16 -8.52
C ARG A 21 -10.53 -3.01 -7.35
N LEU A 22 -9.77 -1.92 -7.31
CA LEU A 22 -8.84 -1.66 -6.23
C LEU A 22 -9.57 -1.48 -4.89
N ALA A 23 -10.70 -0.78 -4.87
CA ALA A 23 -11.55 -0.65 -3.69
C ALA A 23 -12.11 -1.98 -3.19
N GLN A 24 -12.42 -2.91 -4.10
CA GLN A 24 -12.86 -4.27 -3.73
C GLN A 24 -11.71 -5.09 -3.15
N VAL A 25 -10.55 -5.10 -3.81
CA VAL A 25 -9.39 -5.90 -3.41
C VAL A 25 -8.82 -5.43 -2.07
N VAL A 26 -8.76 -4.11 -1.82
CA VAL A 26 -8.25 -3.60 -0.54
C VAL A 26 -9.15 -3.97 0.65
N LYS A 27 -10.48 -4.13 0.42
CA LYS A 27 -11.42 -4.55 1.46
C LYS A 27 -11.43 -6.06 1.70
N ASP A 28 -10.83 -6.85 0.82
CA ASP A 28 -10.77 -8.30 0.94
C ASP A 28 -9.54 -8.70 1.77
N GLU A 29 -9.78 -9.21 2.98
CA GLU A 29 -8.71 -9.66 3.88
C GLU A 29 -7.89 -10.84 3.33
N GLN A 30 -8.40 -11.56 2.32
CA GLN A 30 -7.72 -12.69 1.68
C GLN A 30 -7.05 -12.32 0.34
N ALA A 31 -7.16 -11.06 -0.10
CA ALA A 31 -6.56 -10.62 -1.34
C ALA A 31 -5.03 -10.72 -1.30
N ASP A 32 -4.44 -11.15 -2.41
CA ASP A 32 -2.98 -11.11 -2.57
C ASP A 32 -2.52 -9.64 -2.68
N PRO A 33 -1.63 -9.17 -1.79
CA PRO A 33 -1.10 -7.80 -1.85
C PRO A 33 -0.49 -7.43 -3.20
N LYS A 34 0.03 -8.40 -3.96
CA LYS A 34 0.57 -8.17 -5.32
C LYS A 34 -0.49 -7.69 -6.30
N VAL A 35 -1.74 -8.11 -6.10
CA VAL A 35 -2.87 -7.66 -6.94
C VAL A 35 -3.11 -6.18 -6.72
N ILE A 36 -3.05 -5.70 -5.48
CA ILE A 36 -3.15 -4.26 -5.15
C ILE A 36 -2.04 -3.49 -5.86
N THR A 37 -0.78 -3.95 -5.76
CA THR A 37 0.35 -3.28 -6.44
C THR A 37 0.15 -3.24 -7.96
N SER A 38 -0.27 -4.35 -8.57
CA SER A 38 -0.49 -4.40 -10.02
C SER A 38 -1.62 -3.46 -10.50
N LEU A 39 -2.69 -3.31 -9.70
CA LEU A 39 -3.79 -2.40 -10.02
C LEU A 39 -3.37 -0.94 -9.84
N VAL A 40 -2.50 -0.63 -8.88
CA VAL A 40 -1.91 0.72 -8.74
C VAL A 40 -1.04 1.05 -9.96
N ASP A 41 -0.18 0.13 -10.38
CA ASP A 41 0.69 0.31 -11.55
C ASP A 41 -0.14 0.50 -12.85
N GLU A 42 -1.23 -0.26 -12.99
CA GLU A 42 -2.17 -0.11 -14.11
C GLU A 42 -2.87 1.26 -14.09
N ALA A 43 -3.37 1.68 -12.92
CA ALA A 43 -3.98 3.00 -12.77
C ALA A 43 -3.00 4.13 -13.09
N GLU A 44 -1.74 4.04 -12.65
CA GLU A 44 -0.70 5.03 -12.96
C GLU A 44 -0.45 5.14 -14.47
N GLN A 45 -0.33 4.00 -15.16
CA GLN A 45 -0.16 3.99 -16.62
C GLN A 45 -1.34 4.67 -17.33
N ILE A 46 -2.57 4.38 -16.90
CA ILE A 46 -3.78 5.01 -17.47
C ILE A 46 -3.78 6.52 -17.21
N VAL A 47 -3.41 6.98 -16.02
CA VAL A 47 -3.33 8.40 -15.67
C VAL A 47 -2.30 9.13 -16.53
N VAL A 48 -1.12 8.53 -16.76
CA VAL A 48 -0.08 9.12 -17.62
C VAL A 48 -0.61 9.30 -19.06
N LEU A 49 -1.29 8.29 -19.60
CA LEU A 49 -1.90 8.35 -20.93
C LEU A 49 -2.99 9.43 -21.00
N LEU A 50 -3.91 9.44 -20.03
CA LEU A 50 -4.98 10.43 -19.95
C LEU A 50 -4.44 11.86 -19.84
N ASN A 51 -3.39 12.10 -19.07
CA ASN A 51 -2.77 13.41 -18.96
C ASN A 51 -2.23 13.89 -20.32
N SER A 52 -1.63 12.99 -21.10
CA SER A 52 -1.16 13.32 -22.46
C SER A 52 -2.30 13.70 -23.43
N ILE A 53 -3.48 13.08 -23.27
CA ILE A 53 -4.69 13.35 -24.06
C ILE A 53 -5.33 14.67 -23.64
N LEU A 54 -5.42 14.92 -22.33
CA LEU A 54 -5.97 16.15 -21.74
C LEU A 54 -5.17 17.40 -22.13
N GLN A 55 -3.85 17.29 -22.29
CA GLN A 55 -3.03 18.40 -22.79
C GLN A 55 -3.37 18.81 -24.23
N ARG A 56 -4.01 17.91 -25.00
CA ARG A 56 -4.34 18.11 -26.43
C ARG A 56 -5.82 18.36 -26.68
N THR A 57 -6.66 18.20 -25.66
CA THR A 57 -8.12 18.18 -25.81
C THR A 57 -8.77 19.14 -24.82
N PRO A 58 -9.62 20.08 -25.26
CA PRO A 58 -10.39 20.91 -24.34
C PRO A 58 -11.36 20.05 -23.52
N LEU A 59 -11.42 20.32 -22.22
CA LEU A 59 -12.38 19.74 -21.29
C LEU A 59 -13.67 20.56 -21.33
N GLU A 60 -14.76 19.99 -21.83
CA GLU A 60 -16.06 20.65 -21.87
C GLU A 60 -17.19 19.66 -21.53
N GLY A 61 -18.19 20.14 -20.79
CA GLY A 61 -19.43 19.41 -20.49
C GLY A 61 -19.22 18.10 -19.74
N GLU A 62 -19.75 17.01 -20.30
CA GLU A 62 -19.78 15.65 -19.73
C GLU A 62 -18.38 15.10 -19.37
N LYS A 63 -17.34 15.52 -20.09
CA LYS A 63 -15.95 15.12 -19.84
C LYS A 63 -15.42 15.66 -18.51
N GLU A 64 -15.80 16.90 -18.16
CA GLU A 64 -15.38 17.53 -16.91
C GLU A 64 -16.10 16.89 -15.72
N GLU A 65 -17.38 16.57 -15.87
CA GLU A 65 -18.16 15.88 -14.85
C GLU A 65 -17.61 14.47 -14.58
N THR A 66 -17.34 13.70 -15.63
CA THR A 66 -16.73 12.37 -15.52
C THR A 66 -15.36 12.43 -14.83
N LEU A 67 -14.53 13.41 -15.16
CA LEU A 67 -13.23 13.62 -14.52
C LEU A 67 -13.36 13.92 -13.02
N LYS A 68 -14.38 14.70 -12.61
CA LYS A 68 -14.67 14.95 -11.19
C LYS A 68 -15.04 13.67 -10.46
N THR A 69 -15.90 12.83 -11.03
CA THR A 69 -16.28 11.54 -10.43
C THR A 69 -15.07 10.60 -10.28
N VAL A 70 -14.22 10.53 -11.32
CA VAL A 70 -12.99 9.71 -11.27
C VAL A 70 -12.04 10.23 -10.19
N LYS A 71 -11.93 11.55 -10.02
CA LYS A 71 -11.14 12.15 -8.94
C LYS A 71 -11.70 11.80 -7.57
N GLU A 72 -13.01 11.91 -7.36
CA GLU A 72 -13.66 11.57 -6.09
C GLU A 72 -13.40 10.10 -5.71
N LYS A 73 -13.44 9.18 -6.68
CA LYS A 73 -13.09 7.77 -6.47
C LYS A 73 -11.63 7.58 -6.09
N ALA A 74 -10.71 8.30 -6.75
CA ALA A 74 -9.28 8.28 -6.39
C ALA A 74 -9.06 8.74 -4.95
N ASP A 75 -9.69 9.85 -4.56
CA ASP A 75 -9.61 10.38 -3.19
C ASP A 75 -10.16 9.38 -2.16
N ALA A 76 -11.28 8.71 -2.48
CA ALA A 76 -11.86 7.68 -1.62
C ALA A 76 -10.92 6.46 -1.44
N ILE A 77 -10.24 6.05 -2.50
CA ILE A 77 -9.25 4.96 -2.45
C ILE A 77 -8.05 5.35 -1.58
N VAL A 78 -7.55 6.58 -1.72
CA VAL A 78 -6.45 7.06 -0.89
C VAL A 78 -6.83 7.03 0.59
N GLN A 79 -8.03 7.48 0.93
CA GLN A 79 -8.53 7.41 2.32
C GLN A 79 -8.64 5.97 2.82
N LEU A 80 -9.15 5.05 1.98
CA LEU A 80 -9.25 3.63 2.31
C LEU A 80 -7.86 3.02 2.59
N LEU A 81 -6.88 3.26 1.72
CA LEU A 81 -5.51 2.78 1.89
C LEU A 81 -4.86 3.35 3.17
N GLN A 82 -5.07 4.63 3.47
CA GLN A 82 -4.57 5.24 4.70
C GLN A 82 -5.16 4.60 5.95
N GLN A 83 -6.46 4.29 5.93
CA GLN A 83 -7.13 3.60 7.02
C GLN A 83 -6.54 2.20 7.25
N GLU A 84 -6.39 1.42 6.18
CA GLU A 84 -5.80 0.07 6.27
C GLU A 84 -4.34 0.10 6.76
N MET A 85 -3.55 1.07 6.30
CA MET A 85 -2.20 1.28 6.83
C MET A 85 -2.19 1.54 8.35
N GLY A 86 -3.15 2.32 8.84
CA GLY A 86 -3.34 2.55 10.28
C GLY A 86 -3.65 1.26 11.04
N THR A 87 -4.60 0.47 10.53
CA THR A 87 -4.95 -0.83 11.11
C THR A 87 -3.78 -1.81 11.12
N ILE A 88 -2.97 -1.85 10.05
CA ILE A 88 -1.77 -2.68 9.99
C ILE A 88 -0.74 -2.22 11.03
N ALA A 89 -0.53 -0.91 11.19
CA ALA A 89 0.40 -0.38 12.17
C ALA A 89 -0.01 -0.75 13.61
N GLU A 90 -1.29 -0.68 13.93
CA GLU A 90 -1.83 -1.12 15.22
C GLU A 90 -1.61 -2.61 15.47
N LYS A 91 -1.96 -3.47 14.49
CA LYS A 91 -1.72 -4.91 14.58
C LYS A 91 -0.23 -5.23 14.76
N TYR A 92 0.65 -4.53 14.04
CA TYR A 92 2.09 -4.69 14.18
C TYR A 92 2.60 -4.29 15.58
N ALA A 93 2.08 -3.21 16.15
CA ALA A 93 2.39 -2.82 17.52
C ALA A 93 1.98 -3.89 18.54
N GLN A 94 0.81 -4.51 18.35
CA GLN A 94 0.33 -5.62 19.20
C GLN A 94 1.22 -6.87 19.07
N ILE A 95 1.72 -7.20 17.88
CA ILE A 95 2.67 -8.31 17.70
C ILE A 95 3.98 -8.01 18.42
N LYS A 96 4.48 -6.77 18.35
CA LYS A 96 5.71 -6.36 19.03
C LYS A 96 5.58 -6.49 20.56
N THR A 97 4.47 -6.04 21.14
CA THR A 97 4.23 -6.19 22.59
C THR A 97 4.02 -7.65 22.97
N GLY A 98 3.31 -8.44 22.15
CA GLY A 98 3.17 -9.87 22.34
C GLY A 98 4.53 -10.58 22.34
N ARG A 99 5.42 -10.25 21.41
CA ARG A 99 6.79 -10.78 21.36
C ARG A 99 7.60 -10.42 22.60
N GLN A 100 7.52 -9.17 23.06
CA GLN A 100 8.16 -8.75 24.31
C GLN A 100 7.63 -9.53 25.52
N ALA A 101 6.33 -9.80 25.58
CA ALA A 101 5.75 -10.63 26.65
C ALA A 101 6.27 -12.07 26.58
N VAL A 102 6.31 -12.67 25.39
CA VAL A 102 6.86 -14.03 25.18
C VAL A 102 8.33 -14.09 25.61
N ASP A 103 9.14 -13.11 25.21
CA ASP A 103 10.56 -13.04 25.58
C ASP A 103 10.75 -12.85 27.10
N ALA A 104 9.81 -12.21 27.80
CA ALA A 104 9.85 -12.06 29.26
C ALA A 104 9.47 -13.36 30.01
N TYR A 105 8.55 -14.16 29.47
CA TYR A 105 8.15 -15.44 30.07
C TYR A 105 9.12 -16.58 29.71
N TYR A 106 9.71 -16.53 28.51
CA TYR A 106 10.71 -17.48 28.04
C TYR A 106 11.98 -16.72 27.66
N PRO A 107 12.74 -16.21 28.66
CA PRO A 107 14.00 -15.55 28.38
C PRO A 107 14.90 -16.53 27.64
N GLN A 108 15.33 -16.14 26.43
CA GLN A 108 16.35 -16.89 25.73
C GLN A 108 17.55 -17.02 26.67
N PRO A 109 18.20 -18.20 26.77
CA PRO A 109 19.38 -18.35 27.59
C PRO A 109 20.45 -17.41 27.03
N VAL A 110 20.55 -16.23 27.65
CA VAL A 110 21.64 -15.30 27.41
C VAL A 110 22.85 -16.09 27.85
N GLY A 111 23.72 -16.45 26.91
CA GLY A 111 25.02 -17.01 27.24
C GLY A 111 25.71 -16.02 28.16
N LEU A 112 25.62 -16.24 29.47
CA LEU A 112 26.50 -15.62 30.43
C LEU A 112 27.88 -15.99 29.93
N GLY A 113 28.62 -15.02 29.41
CA GLY A 113 29.97 -15.19 28.86
C GLY A 113 30.95 -15.61 29.95
N TYR A 114 30.75 -16.79 30.54
CA TYR A 114 31.76 -17.52 31.24
C TYR A 114 32.72 -18.04 30.19
N SER A 115 33.63 -17.17 29.73
CA SER A 115 34.94 -17.66 29.35
C SER A 115 35.58 -18.20 30.62
N GLU A 116 35.56 -19.51 30.81
CA GLU A 116 36.45 -20.20 31.74
C GLU A 116 37.88 -19.73 31.46
N GLY A 117 38.46 -18.89 32.33
CA GLY A 117 39.73 -18.26 31.98
C GLY A 117 40.30 -17.30 33.01
N LYS A 118 40.88 -17.87 34.07
CA LYS A 118 41.83 -17.28 35.04
C LYS A 118 41.28 -16.24 36.03
N PHE A 119 40.89 -16.73 37.20
CA PHE A 119 40.99 -15.98 38.45
C PHE A 119 42.46 -15.58 38.65
N VAL A 120 42.77 -14.30 38.49
CA VAL A 120 44.06 -13.74 38.96
C VAL A 120 43.82 -13.24 40.37
N ASP A 121 44.21 -14.05 41.35
CA ASP A 121 44.33 -13.63 42.75
C ASP A 121 45.48 -12.62 42.83
N ARG A 122 45.16 -11.33 43.06
CA ARG A 122 46.17 -10.34 43.47
C ARG A 122 46.01 -10.14 44.97
N LYS A 123 46.91 -10.77 45.72
CA LYS A 123 47.25 -10.33 47.07
C LYS A 123 48.16 -9.11 46.98
N GLU A 124 47.72 -8.00 47.55
CA GLU A 124 48.56 -7.05 48.27
C GLU A 124 47.96 -6.83 49.66
#